data_AF-F8QQE8-F1
#
_entry.id   AF-F8QQE8-F1
#
_cell.length_a   1.000
_cell.length_b   1.000
_cell.length_c   1.000
_cell.angle_alpha   90.00
_cell.angle_beta   90.00
_cell.angle_gamma   90.00
#
_symmetry.space_group_name_H-M   'P 1'
#
loop_
_entity.id
_entity.type
_entity.pdbx_description
1 polymer ?
#
loop_
_entity_poly.entity_id
_entity_poly.type
_entity_poly.pdbx_seq_one_letter_code
_entity_poly.pdbx_strand_id
1 'polypeptide(L)'
;VLCDAEIALVVFSSRGRLYEYANNSVKTTIDRYKKACADSSNSGSVSEANALFYQQEASKLRQQIGYLQNQQRELMGESLSSMNVKQLKHLETRLEKGINRIRSKKNELLFAEIEFMLKREIDLQNDNMYLRAKIAENERTQQQLNMMPGPSYEVMPPQAFDSRNFLQVNQMEPNRHYSRQESIALQLG
;
A
#
# COMPACT_ATOMS: atom_id res chain seq x y z
N VAL A 1 -49.29 22.02 -18.63
CA VAL A 1 -49.85 20.99 -17.74
C VAL A 1 -51.26 20.70 -18.22
N LEU A 2 -51.60 19.44 -18.52
CA LEU A 2 -52.86 19.07 -19.17
C LEU A 2 -53.91 18.46 -18.22
N CYS A 3 -53.54 18.20 -16.95
CA CYS A 3 -54.42 17.68 -15.90
C CYS A 3 -54.09 18.35 -14.55
N ASP A 4 -55.08 18.56 -13.69
CA ASP A 4 -54.88 19.05 -12.30
C ASP A 4 -54.42 17.90 -11.39
N ALA A 5 -53.18 17.46 -11.58
CA ALA A 5 -52.57 16.36 -10.84
C ALA A 5 -51.42 16.84 -9.96
N GLU A 6 -51.34 16.33 -8.73
CA GLU A 6 -50.17 16.49 -7.86
C GLU A 6 -49.16 15.37 -8.11
N ILE A 7 -47.90 15.74 -8.37
CA ILE A 7 -46.85 14.80 -8.77
C ILE A 7 -45.57 15.11 -7.99
N ALA A 8 -44.98 14.07 -7.41
CA ALA A 8 -43.63 14.08 -6.87
C ALA A 8 -42.82 12.88 -7.43
N LEU A 9 -41.56 13.11 -7.75
CA LEU A 9 -40.59 12.12 -8.21
C LEU A 9 -39.38 12.13 -7.28
N VAL A 10 -38.99 10.94 -6.80
CA VAL A 10 -37.84 10.74 -5.91
C VAL A 10 -36.95 9.65 -6.52
N VAL A 11 -35.67 9.95 -6.74
CA VAL A 11 -34.71 9.03 -7.35
C VAL A 11 -33.45 8.95 -6.48
N PHE A 12 -33.07 7.74 -6.09
CA PHE A 12 -31.78 7.46 -5.45
C PHE A 12 -30.81 6.85 -6.48
N SER A 13 -29.64 7.47 -6.66
CA SER A 13 -28.58 6.87 -7.47
C SER A 13 -27.98 5.64 -6.78
N SER A 14 -27.30 4.79 -7.55
CA SER A 14 -26.50 3.66 -7.01
C SER A 14 -25.41 4.08 -6.01
N ARG A 15 -25.02 5.36 -6.00
CA ARG A 15 -24.06 5.95 -5.05
C ARG A 15 -24.71 6.63 -3.84
N GLY A 16 -26.04 6.52 -3.68
CA GLY A 16 -26.78 7.08 -2.56
C GLY A 16 -27.13 8.57 -2.67
N ARG A 17 -26.87 9.23 -3.80
CA ARG A 17 -27.34 10.61 -4.04
C ARG A 17 -28.84 10.65 -4.29
N LEU A 18 -29.53 11.59 -3.65
CA LEU A 18 -30.96 11.87 -3.79
C LEU A 18 -31.20 12.95 -4.86
N TYR A 19 -32.13 12.69 -5.78
CA TYR A 19 -32.65 13.64 -6.74
C TYR A 19 -34.18 13.67 -6.62
N GLU A 20 -34.76 14.86 -6.56
CA GLU A 20 -36.19 15.03 -6.33
C GLU A 20 -36.79 16.13 -7.21
N TYR A 21 -38.07 15.95 -7.55
CA TYR A 21 -38.88 16.92 -8.27
C TYR A 21 -40.32 16.86 -7.73
N ALA A 22 -40.97 18.01 -7.58
CA ALA A 22 -42.41 18.08 -7.33
C ALA A 22 -42.99 19.35 -7.96
N ASN A 23 -44.26 19.29 -8.37
CA ASN A 23 -44.96 20.48 -8.83
C ASN A 23 -45.38 21.42 -7.69
N ASN A 24 -45.43 20.92 -6.44
CA ASN A 24 -45.67 21.71 -5.25
C ASN A 24 -44.60 21.46 -4.17
N SER A 25 -44.75 20.39 -3.37
CA SER A 25 -43.74 20.02 -2.37
C SER A 25 -43.69 18.51 -2.17
N VAL A 26 -42.47 17.97 -2.28
CA VAL A 26 -42.19 16.53 -2.06
C VAL A 26 -42.71 16.10 -0.69
N LYS A 27 -42.47 16.92 0.34
CA LYS A 27 -42.92 16.65 1.71
C LYS A 27 -44.44 16.54 1.81
N THR A 28 -45.18 17.51 1.27
CA THR A 28 -46.65 17.52 1.37
C THR A 28 -47.27 16.36 0.59
N THR A 29 -46.70 16.02 -0.58
CA THR A 29 -47.16 14.89 -1.39
C THR A 29 -46.90 13.56 -0.68
N ILE A 30 -45.72 13.38 -0.07
CA ILE A 30 -45.40 12.21 0.75
C ILE A 30 -46.35 12.10 1.96
N ASP A 31 -46.60 13.20 2.67
CA ASP A 31 -47.49 13.20 3.84
C ASP A 31 -48.92 12.81 3.46
N ARG A 32 -49.40 13.27 2.30
CA ARG A 32 -50.72 12.89 1.77
C ARG A 32 -50.77 11.42 1.34
N TYR A 33 -49.73 10.93 0.66
CA TYR A 33 -49.59 9.52 0.30
C TYR A 33 -49.63 8.61 1.54
N LYS A 34 -48.85 8.95 2.58
CA LYS A 34 -48.82 8.20 3.85
C LYS A 34 -50.20 8.10 4.49
N LYS A 35 -50.96 9.20 4.52
CA LYS A 35 -52.34 9.21 5.04
C LYS A 35 -53.26 8.30 4.22
N ALA A 36 -53.22 8.43 2.90
CA ALA A 36 -54.04 7.61 2.00
C ALA A 36 -53.73 6.10 2.09
N CYS A 37 -52.47 5.72 2.31
CA CYS A 37 -52.08 4.32 2.49
C CYS A 37 -52.37 3.76 3.89
N ALA A 38 -52.41 4.60 4.92
CA ALA A 38 -52.73 4.16 6.29
C ALA A 38 -54.20 3.73 6.42
N ASP A 39 -55.11 4.34 5.66
CA ASP A 39 -56.54 4.01 5.65
C ASP A 39 -56.84 2.69 4.89
N SER A 40 -55.94 2.24 4.01
CA SER A 40 -56.04 0.97 3.28
C SER A 40 -55.33 -0.17 4.03
N SER A 41 -55.90 -0.60 5.15
CA SER A 41 -55.31 -1.52 6.13
C SER A 41 -55.18 -3.01 5.69
N ASN A 42 -55.06 -3.32 4.40
CA ASN A 42 -55.08 -4.72 3.94
C ASN A 42 -53.96 -5.15 2.96
N SER A 43 -52.92 -4.34 2.78
CA SER A 43 -51.71 -4.78 2.07
C SER A 43 -50.50 -4.37 2.88
N GLY A 44 -49.76 -5.34 3.43
CA GLY A 44 -48.53 -5.10 4.19
C GLY A 44 -47.67 -4.09 3.44
N SER A 45 -47.33 -2.97 4.10
CA SER A 45 -46.74 -1.83 3.42
C SER A 45 -45.44 -2.27 2.73
N VAL A 46 -45.14 -1.72 1.55
CA VAL A 46 -43.86 -1.97 0.84
C VAL A 46 -42.64 -1.73 1.77
N SER A 47 -42.78 -0.82 2.74
CA SER A 47 -41.78 -0.56 3.78
C SER A 47 -41.55 -1.75 4.72
N GLU A 48 -42.61 -2.47 5.09
CA GLU A 48 -42.55 -3.65 5.96
C GLU A 48 -41.92 -4.84 5.23
N ALA A 49 -42.31 -5.07 3.97
CA ALA A 49 -41.68 -6.08 3.12
C ALA A 49 -40.17 -5.82 2.92
N ASN A 50 -39.77 -4.56 2.72
CA ASN A 50 -38.37 -4.17 2.61
C ASN A 50 -37.60 -4.36 3.93
N ALA A 51 -38.21 -4.03 5.07
CA ALA A 51 -37.60 -4.22 6.38
C ALA A 51 -37.33 -5.71 6.67
N LEU A 52 -38.31 -6.58 6.39
CA LEU A 52 -38.17 -8.02 6.53
C LEU A 52 -37.10 -8.59 5.59
N PHE A 53 -37.03 -8.12 4.35
CA PHE A 53 -35.98 -8.50 3.40
C PHE A 53 -34.58 -8.17 3.94
N TYR A 54 -34.34 -6.93 4.38
CA TYR A 54 -33.04 -6.53 4.90
C TYR A 54 -32.69 -7.23 6.22
N GLN A 55 -33.69 -7.54 7.06
CA GLN A 55 -33.48 -8.35 8.25
C GLN A 55 -33.02 -9.78 7.89
N GLN A 56 -33.61 -10.38 6.87
CA GLN A 56 -33.20 -11.69 6.38
C GLN A 56 -31.77 -11.67 5.82
N GLU A 57 -31.43 -10.67 5.00
CA GLU A 57 -30.07 -10.51 4.47
C GLU A 57 -29.03 -10.29 5.58
N ALA A 58 -29.35 -9.46 6.57
CA ALA A 58 -28.49 -9.27 7.74
C ALA A 58 -28.29 -10.57 8.51
N SER A 59 -29.32 -11.41 8.64
CA SER A 59 -29.22 -12.73 9.28
C SER A 59 -28.28 -13.67 8.51
N LYS A 60 -28.40 -13.72 7.17
CA LYS A 60 -27.51 -14.52 6.32
C LYS A 60 -26.04 -14.08 6.47
N LEU A 61 -25.79 -12.77 6.46
CA LEU A 61 -24.45 -12.22 6.65
C LEU A 61 -23.86 -12.57 8.03
N ARG A 62 -24.66 -12.48 9.09
CA ARG A 62 -24.22 -12.87 10.45
C ARG A 62 -23.85 -14.35 10.52
N GLN A 63 -24.61 -15.23 9.87
CA GLN A 63 -24.28 -16.65 9.79
C GLN A 63 -22.97 -16.88 9.03
N GLN A 64 -22.76 -16.18 7.91
CA GLN A 64 -21.52 -16.27 7.15
C GLN A 64 -20.30 -15.79 7.95
N ILE A 65 -20.44 -14.69 8.70
CA ILE A 65 -19.40 -14.20 9.60
C ILE A 65 -19.07 -15.24 10.67
N GLY A 66 -20.09 -15.81 11.33
CA GLY A 66 -19.90 -16.84 12.35
C GLY A 66 -19.19 -18.08 11.79
N TYR A 67 -19.59 -18.52 10.59
CA TYR A 67 -18.92 -19.62 9.90
C TYR A 67 -17.44 -19.33 9.63
N LEU A 68 -17.12 -18.16 9.08
CA LEU A 68 -15.73 -17.76 8.78
C LEU A 68 -14.89 -17.64 10.05
N GLN A 69 -15.44 -17.07 11.12
CA GLN A 69 -14.76 -16.97 12.41
C GLN A 69 -14.47 -18.35 13.01
N ASN A 70 -15.41 -19.29 12.91
CA ASN A 70 -15.21 -20.67 13.36
C ASN A 70 -14.10 -21.34 12.55
N GLN A 71 -14.12 -21.20 11.21
CA GLN A 71 -13.06 -21.72 10.35
C GLN A 71 -11.68 -21.13 10.68
N GLN A 72 -11.62 -19.84 11.01
CA GLN A 72 -10.37 -19.21 11.45
C GLN A 72 -9.87 -19.82 12.77
N ARG A 73 -10.74 -20.01 13.76
CA ARG A 73 -10.37 -20.64 15.03
C ARG A 73 -9.84 -22.07 14.82
N GLU A 74 -10.51 -22.86 13.99
CA GLU A 74 -10.03 -24.21 13.61
C GLU A 74 -8.63 -24.16 12.98
N LEU A 75 -8.38 -23.23 12.04
CA LEU A 75 -7.06 -23.04 11.43
C LEU A 75 -5.99 -22.62 12.44
N MET A 76 -6.37 -21.92 13.52
CA MET A 76 -5.49 -21.54 14.62
C MET A 76 -5.29 -22.67 15.64
N GLY A 77 -5.91 -23.84 15.45
CA GLY A 77 -5.82 -24.97 16.35
C GLY A 77 -6.78 -24.91 17.55
N GLU A 78 -7.78 -24.03 17.50
CA GLU A 78 -8.82 -23.91 18.52
C GLU A 78 -10.07 -24.74 18.17
N SER A 79 -10.92 -25.03 19.17
CA SER A 79 -12.22 -25.71 18.99
C SER A 79 -12.17 -27.10 18.31
N LEU A 80 -11.00 -27.75 18.28
CA LEU A 80 -10.77 -29.03 17.59
C LEU A 80 -11.55 -30.22 18.18
N SER A 81 -11.95 -30.15 19.45
CA SER A 81 -12.70 -31.21 20.13
C SER A 81 -14.05 -31.53 19.50
N SER A 82 -14.61 -30.58 18.74
CA SER A 82 -15.87 -30.75 18.03
C SER A 82 -15.71 -31.39 16.63
N MET A 83 -14.48 -31.56 16.16
CA MET A 83 -14.17 -32.10 14.84
C MET A 83 -14.02 -33.61 14.88
N ASN A 84 -14.55 -34.30 13.87
CA ASN A 84 -14.26 -35.72 13.68
C ASN A 84 -12.91 -35.95 13.00
N VAL A 85 -12.43 -37.20 13.03
CA VAL A 85 -11.11 -37.58 12.48
C VAL A 85 -10.94 -37.21 11.00
N LYS A 86 -12.00 -37.31 10.19
CA LYS A 86 -11.93 -36.94 8.77
C LYS A 86 -11.72 -35.43 8.60
N GLN A 87 -12.43 -34.62 9.39
CA GLN A 87 -12.28 -33.17 9.39
C GLN A 87 -10.90 -32.75 9.89
N LEU A 88 -10.39 -33.38 10.95
CA LEU A 88 -9.04 -33.11 11.47
C LEU A 88 -7.96 -33.43 10.43
N LYS A 89 -8.04 -34.58 9.77
CA LYS A 89 -7.09 -34.94 8.69
C LYS A 89 -7.14 -33.96 7.52
N HIS A 90 -8.33 -33.48 7.17
CA HIS A 90 -8.50 -32.47 6.14
C HIS A 90 -7.87 -31.13 6.55
N LEU A 91 -8.07 -30.70 7.80
CA LEU A 91 -7.47 -29.49 8.36
C LEU A 91 -5.94 -29.58 8.38
N GLU A 92 -5.39 -30.69 8.87
CA GLU A 92 -3.94 -30.97 8.86
C GLU A 92 -3.35 -30.86 7.45
N THR A 93 -3.96 -31.54 6.47
CA THR A 93 -3.52 -31.51 5.07
C THR A 93 -3.54 -30.08 4.49
N ARG A 94 -4.56 -29.28 4.85
CA ARG A 94 -4.67 -27.88 4.42
C ARG A 94 -3.56 -27.03 5.03
N LEU A 95 -3.29 -27.18 6.33
CA LEU A 95 -2.25 -26.45 7.04
C LEU A 95 -0.86 -26.81 6.52
N GLU A 96 -0.59 -28.11 6.30
CA GLU A 96 0.68 -28.59 5.76
C GLU A 96 0.97 -27.97 4.38
N LYS A 97 -0.02 -27.97 3.48
CA LYS A 97 0.10 -27.32 2.16
C LYS A 97 0.38 -25.82 2.29
N GLY A 98 -0.32 -25.12 3.18
CA GLY A 98 -0.13 -23.70 3.44
C GLY A 98 1.29 -23.39 3.94
N ILE A 99 1.77 -24.15 4.92
CA ILE A 99 3.11 -24.01 5.49
C ILE A 99 4.19 -24.28 4.42
N ASN A 100 4.01 -25.32 3.61
CA ASN A 100 4.96 -25.64 2.53
C ASN A 100 5.02 -24.53 1.48
N ARG A 101 3.87 -23.92 1.12
CA ARG A 101 3.83 -22.76 0.22
C ARG A 101 4.54 -21.55 0.80
N ILE A 102 4.29 -21.23 2.08
CA ILE A 102 4.95 -20.12 2.78
C ILE A 102 6.47 -20.35 2.83
N ARG A 103 6.92 -21.55 3.21
CA ARG A 103 8.34 -21.90 3.30
C ARG A 103 9.02 -21.78 1.94
N SER A 104 8.39 -22.28 0.88
CA SER A 104 8.92 -22.18 -0.48
C SER A 104 9.08 -20.73 -0.91
N LYS A 105 8.07 -19.87 -0.66
CA LYS A 105 8.16 -18.45 -1.01
C LYS A 105 9.20 -17.71 -0.18
N LYS A 106 9.33 -18.02 1.11
CA LYS A 106 10.38 -17.45 1.97
C LYS A 106 11.77 -17.81 1.46
N ASN A 107 11.98 -19.07 1.08
CA ASN A 107 13.25 -19.52 0.53
C ASN A 107 13.57 -18.82 -0.79
N GLU A 108 12.60 -18.72 -1.71
CA GLU A 108 12.75 -17.99 -2.98
C GLU A 108 13.20 -16.54 -2.74
N LEU A 109 12.54 -15.82 -1.83
CA LEU A 109 12.89 -14.43 -1.49
C LEU A 109 14.27 -14.34 -0.84
N LEU A 110 14.61 -15.28 0.05
CA LEU A 110 15.92 -15.31 0.71
C LEU A 110 17.05 -15.52 -0.29
N PHE A 111 16.87 -16.44 -1.26
CA PHE A 111 17.87 -16.66 -2.31
C PHE A 111 18.04 -15.43 -3.20
N ALA A 112 16.94 -14.79 -3.61
CA ALA A 112 17.01 -13.55 -4.38
C ALA A 112 17.76 -12.44 -3.63
N GLU A 113 17.54 -12.31 -2.31
CA GLU A 113 18.25 -11.34 -1.48
C GLU A 113 19.74 -11.65 -1.37
N ILE A 114 20.11 -12.92 -1.19
CA ILE A 114 21.52 -13.36 -1.16
C ILE A 114 22.21 -13.04 -2.49
N GLU A 115 21.59 -13.37 -3.62
CA GLU A 115 22.13 -13.08 -4.96
C GLU A 115 22.33 -11.58 -5.17
N PHE A 116 21.34 -10.77 -4.78
CA PHE A 116 21.44 -9.31 -4.85
C PHE A 116 22.61 -8.77 -4.00
N MET A 117 22.75 -9.26 -2.76
CA MET A 117 23.81 -8.82 -1.86
C MET A 117 25.21 -9.23 -2.34
N LEU A 118 25.37 -10.44 -2.89
CA LEU A 118 26.62 -10.88 -3.48
C LEU A 118 27.03 -10.04 -4.68
N LYS A 119 26.07 -9.71 -5.56
CA LYS A 119 26.33 -8.81 -6.69
C LYS A 119 26.76 -7.43 -6.19
N ARG A 120 26.07 -6.90 -5.17
CA ARG A 120 26.40 -5.59 -4.59
C ARG A 120 27.78 -5.57 -3.96
N GLU A 121 28.19 -6.65 -3.31
CA GLU A 121 29.54 -6.81 -2.76
C GLU A 121 30.60 -6.72 -3.86
N ILE A 122 30.42 -7.46 -4.96
CA ILE A 122 31.35 -7.46 -6.10
C ILE A 122 31.47 -6.05 -6.70
N ASP A 123 30.35 -5.37 -6.93
CA ASP A 123 30.35 -4.00 -7.47
C ASP A 123 31.12 -3.04 -6.56
N LEU A 124 30.90 -3.12 -5.24
CA LEU A 124 31.61 -2.29 -4.26
C LEU A 124 33.11 -2.62 -4.18
N GLN A 125 33.49 -3.89 -4.31
CA GLN A 125 34.90 -4.28 -4.35
C GLN A 125 35.59 -3.73 -5.60
N ASN A 126 34.92 -3.78 -6.76
CA ASN A 126 35.43 -3.21 -8.02
C ASN A 126 35.59 -1.68 -7.91
N ASP A 127 34.60 -0.98 -7.39
CA ASP A 127 34.66 0.47 -7.17
C ASP A 127 35.81 0.84 -6.23
N ASN A 128 35.97 0.11 -5.12
CA ASN A 128 37.07 0.34 -4.17
C ASN A 128 38.44 0.10 -4.81
N MET A 129 38.59 -0.95 -5.61
CA MET A 129 39.84 -1.24 -6.32
C MET A 129 40.18 -0.13 -7.32
N TYR A 130 39.19 0.34 -8.07
CA TYR A 130 39.35 1.45 -9.01
C TYR A 130 39.78 2.74 -8.30
N LEU A 131 39.12 3.10 -7.20
CA LEU A 131 39.46 4.29 -6.42
C LEU A 131 40.87 4.21 -5.84
N ARG A 132 41.29 3.06 -5.31
CA ARG A 132 42.66 2.86 -4.81
C ARG A 132 43.70 3.03 -5.91
N ALA A 133 43.43 2.50 -7.11
CA ALA A 133 44.33 2.69 -8.26
C ALA A 133 44.44 4.17 -8.66
N LYS A 134 43.32 4.90 -8.66
CA LYS A 134 43.29 6.35 -8.96
C LYS A 134 44.02 7.19 -7.91
N ILE A 135 43.91 6.84 -6.63
CA ILE A 135 44.67 7.49 -5.56
C ILE A 135 46.17 7.31 -5.78
N ALA A 136 46.63 6.07 -6.01
CA ALA A 136 48.04 5.78 -6.25
C ALA A 136 48.61 6.45 -7.52
N GLU A 137 47.79 6.60 -8.57
CA GLU A 137 48.15 7.38 -9.77
C GLU A 137 48.32 8.88 -9.46
N ASN A 138 47.40 9.47 -8.69
CA ASN A 138 47.45 10.88 -8.31
C ASN A 138 48.65 11.17 -7.38
N GLU A 139 48.91 10.30 -6.40
CA GLU A 139 50.09 10.41 -5.52
C GLU A 139 51.40 10.39 -6.31
N ARG A 140 51.53 9.50 -7.30
CA ARG A 140 52.70 9.47 -8.20
C ARG A 140 52.82 10.74 -9.04
N THR A 141 51.71 11.28 -9.54
CA THR A 141 51.69 12.51 -10.33
C THR A 141 52.10 13.71 -9.48
N GLN A 142 51.61 13.81 -8.24
CA GLN A 142 52.04 14.85 -7.29
C GLN A 142 53.53 14.74 -6.96
N GLN A 143 54.04 13.53 -6.73
CA GLN A 143 55.48 13.33 -6.51
C GLN A 143 56.31 13.77 -7.73
N GLN A 144 55.86 13.50 -8.96
CA GLN A 144 56.55 13.94 -10.18
C GLN A 144 56.51 15.47 -10.34
N LEU A 145 55.37 16.11 -10.07
CA LEU A 145 55.27 17.57 -10.11
C LEU A 145 56.18 18.25 -9.06
N ASN A 146 56.34 17.64 -7.88
CA ASN A 146 57.26 18.12 -6.84
C ASN A 146 58.75 17.95 -7.21
N MET A 147 59.08 17.14 -8.23
CA MET A 147 60.46 16.86 -8.68
C MET A 147 60.86 17.62 -9.95
N MET A 148 59.96 18.44 -10.52
CA MET A 148 60.29 19.36 -11.62
C MET A 148 60.99 20.61 -11.05
N PRO A 149 62.16 21.04 -11.55
CA PRO A 149 62.75 22.30 -11.14
C PRO A 149 61.86 23.44 -11.65
N GLY A 150 61.20 24.14 -10.74
CA GLY A 150 60.51 25.39 -11.07
C GLY A 150 61.49 26.39 -11.69
N PRO A 151 61.03 27.33 -12.53
CA PRO A 151 61.89 28.42 -12.98
C PRO A 151 62.43 29.09 -11.72
N SER A 152 63.74 29.30 -11.66
CA SER A 152 64.40 29.97 -10.55
C SER A 152 63.85 31.39 -10.42
N TYR A 153 62.85 31.58 -9.55
CA TYR A 153 62.55 32.87 -8.96
C TYR A 153 62.75 32.75 -7.46
N GLU A 154 63.55 33.70 -6.98
CA GLU A 154 64.08 33.83 -5.64
C GLU A 154 63.02 33.58 -4.54
N VAL A 155 63.47 32.92 -3.49
CA VAL A 155 62.74 32.63 -2.27
C VAL A 155 62.17 33.92 -1.67
N MET A 156 60.84 34.08 -1.71
CA MET A 156 60.13 35.04 -0.85
C MET A 156 59.86 34.40 0.52
N PRO A 157 59.89 35.16 1.64
CA PRO A 157 59.79 34.61 2.98
C PRO A 157 58.38 34.06 3.30
N PRO A 158 58.24 33.15 4.28
CA PRO A 158 57.00 32.44 4.53
C PRO A 158 55.93 33.40 5.08
N GLN A 159 54.86 33.63 4.31
CA GLN A 159 53.64 34.20 4.86
C GLN A 159 52.84 33.10 5.56
N ALA A 160 52.31 33.43 6.74
CA ALA A 160 51.55 32.52 7.58
C ALA A 160 50.45 31.81 6.79
N PHE A 161 50.48 30.49 6.81
CA PHE A 161 49.46 29.63 6.22
C PHE A 161 48.13 29.82 6.99
N ASP A 162 47.16 30.52 6.39
CA ASP A 162 45.79 30.60 6.92
C ASP A 162 44.92 29.53 6.23
N SER A 163 44.61 28.46 6.96
CA SER A 163 43.91 27.25 6.48
C SER A 163 42.42 27.46 6.12
N ARG A 164 41.97 28.70 5.91
CA ARG A 164 40.54 29.04 5.72
C ARG A 164 40.07 29.19 4.27
N ASN A 165 40.95 29.07 3.28
CA ASN A 165 40.61 29.44 1.89
C ASN A 165 40.58 28.31 0.85
N PHE A 166 40.63 27.03 1.22
CA PHE A 166 40.62 25.94 0.23
C PHE A 166 39.27 25.21 0.05
N LEU A 167 38.15 25.92 0.23
CA LEU A 167 36.83 25.41 -0.15
C LEU A 167 36.03 26.48 -0.89
N GLN A 168 36.23 26.55 -2.20
CA GLN A 168 35.30 26.99 -3.27
C GLN A 168 36.15 27.14 -4.56
N VAL A 169 35.84 26.69 -5.77
CA VAL A 169 34.65 26.11 -6.40
C VAL A 169 35.15 25.52 -7.72
N ASN A 170 34.72 24.31 -8.05
CA ASN A 170 34.29 24.03 -9.42
C ASN A 170 32.96 23.27 -9.32
N GLN A 171 31.89 24.04 -9.49
CA GLN A 171 30.53 23.57 -9.65
C GLN A 171 30.43 22.79 -10.97
N MET A 172 30.05 21.52 -10.90
CA MET A 172 29.02 20.97 -11.80
C MET A 172 28.12 20.03 -10.97
N GLU A 173 26.83 20.18 -11.22
CA GLU A 173 25.68 19.89 -10.35
C GLU A 173 25.65 18.53 -9.61
N PRO A 174 25.18 18.48 -8.34
CA PRO A 174 24.62 17.25 -7.81
C PRO A 174 23.20 17.11 -8.35
N ASN A 175 23.04 16.22 -9.32
CA ASN A 175 21.74 15.72 -9.73
C ASN A 175 21.01 15.20 -8.48
N ARG A 176 20.00 15.95 -8.02
CA ARG A 176 19.25 15.73 -6.78
C ARG A 176 18.30 14.54 -6.88
N HIS A 177 18.73 13.34 -7.25
CA HIS A 177 17.82 12.19 -7.37
C HIS A 177 18.37 10.94 -6.67
N TYR A 178 18.64 11.00 -5.36
CA TYR A 178 18.65 9.80 -4.53
C TYR A 178 18.04 10.09 -3.16
N SER A 179 16.71 10.01 -3.11
CA SER A 179 15.93 9.55 -1.95
C SER A 179 14.48 9.37 -2.40
N ARG A 180 14.24 8.53 -3.42
CA ARG A 180 12.92 7.91 -3.56
C ARG A 180 12.94 6.69 -2.65
N GLN A 181 12.40 6.91 -1.46
CA GLN A 181 11.96 5.87 -0.55
C GLN A 181 10.85 5.08 -1.27
N GLU A 182 11.22 4.05 -2.02
CA GLU A 182 10.25 3.07 -2.47
C GLU A 182 10.00 2.09 -1.33
N SER A 183 8.99 2.42 -0.53
CA SER A 183 8.21 1.45 0.20
C SER A 183 7.76 0.37 -0.80
N ILE A 184 8.41 -0.78 -0.80
CA ILE A 184 7.88 -1.98 -1.44
C ILE A 184 6.67 -2.38 -0.61
N ALA A 185 5.51 -1.85 -0.99
CA ALA A 185 4.24 -2.34 -0.52
C ALA A 185 4.12 -3.80 -1.00
N LEU A 186 4.13 -4.73 -0.05
CA LEU A 186 3.80 -6.12 -0.26
C LEU A 186 2.34 -6.20 -0.74
N GLN A 187 2.16 -6.25 -2.05
CA GLN A 187 0.86 -6.56 -2.64
C GLN A 187 0.71 -8.09 -2.68
N LEU A 188 -0.02 -8.59 -1.69
CA LEU A 188 -0.50 -9.98 -1.66
C LEU A 188 -1.57 -10.14 -2.74
N GLY A 189 -1.26 -10.93 -3.77
CA GLY A 189 -2.20 -11.56 -4.68
C GLY A 189 -2.23 -13.06 -4.46
#